data_AF-A0A357LJI3-F1
#
_entry.id   AF-A0A357LJI3-F1
#
_cell.length_a   1.000
_cell.length_b   1.000
_cell.length_c   1.000
_cell.angle_alpha   90.00
_cell.angle_beta   90.00
_cell.angle_gamma   90.00
#
_symmetry.space_group_name_H-M   'P 1'
#
loop_
_entity.id
_entity.type
_entity.pdbx_description
1 polymer ?
#
loop_
_entity_poly.entity_id
_entity_poly.type
_entity_poly.pdbx_seq_one_letter_code
_entity_poly.pdbx_strand_id
1 'polypeptide(L)'
;MSSDQTYDDKYWNLAQACAWVEYREKQLVNHFSKADRNDYMALGMYPSMSPTGRKRHGSVEDLRRALEHGHIKSSGYRRNKPDVLKEIPAAEWTDFDIRPPIVSFSGQPSNQPWNAVRVLSADMKKHWRDVGEVSLRTKFDWAEIKTMYDAIVDRQPTMSTNKKIEELQLEFAERFNKDAPGRSTIQTNIKTWT
;
A
#
# COMPACT_ATOMS: atom_id res chain seq x y z
N MET A 1 16.02 24.35 3.72
CA MET A 1 16.71 23.22 3.05
C MET A 1 15.68 22.55 2.16
N SER A 2 15.84 22.62 0.84
CA SER A 2 14.90 22.02 -0.10
C SER A 2 14.78 20.52 0.18
N SER A 3 13.61 20.07 0.62
CA SER A 3 13.27 18.66 0.64
C SER A 3 13.11 18.22 -0.82
N ASP A 4 14.11 17.52 -1.37
CA ASP A 4 13.99 16.86 -2.66
C ASP A 4 12.76 15.94 -2.61
N GLN A 5 11.70 16.31 -3.33
CA GLN A 5 10.46 15.54 -3.40
C GLN A 5 10.63 14.36 -4.38
N THR A 6 11.43 13.37 -3.98
CA THR A 6 11.73 12.16 -4.78
C THR A 6 10.52 11.25 -5.04
N TYR A 7 9.39 11.50 -4.39
CA TYR A 7 8.11 10.82 -4.65
C TYR A 7 7.63 11.05 -6.08
N ASP A 8 7.92 12.20 -6.67
CA ASP A 8 7.52 12.53 -8.04
C ASP A 8 8.60 12.22 -9.07
N ASP A 9 9.70 11.57 -8.64
CA ASP A 9 10.70 11.05 -9.57
C ASP A 9 10.07 10.06 -10.53
N LYS A 10 10.49 10.12 -11.80
CA LYS A 10 10.03 9.19 -12.84
C LYS A 10 10.29 7.73 -12.48
N TYR A 11 11.40 7.48 -11.79
CA TYR A 11 11.84 6.15 -11.40
C TYR A 11 12.01 6.08 -9.90
N TRP A 12 11.51 4.99 -9.31
CA TRP A 12 11.74 4.65 -7.92
C TRP A 12 12.71 3.47 -7.81
N ASN A 13 13.55 3.49 -6.78
CA ASN A 13 14.36 2.33 -6.40
C ASN A 13 13.48 1.26 -5.70
N LEU A 14 14.04 0.07 -5.44
CA LEU A 14 13.29 -1.01 -4.79
C LEU A 14 12.82 -0.66 -3.37
N ALA A 15 13.60 0.09 -2.58
CA ALA A 15 13.17 0.50 -1.23
C ALA A 15 11.97 1.46 -1.27
N GLN A 16 11.99 2.43 -2.18
CA GLN A 16 10.84 3.31 -2.45
C GLN A 16 9.62 2.52 -2.90
N ALA A 17 9.81 1.57 -3.81
CA ALA A 17 8.74 0.72 -4.32
C ALA A 17 8.12 -0.14 -3.21
N CYS A 18 8.94 -0.81 -2.39
CA CYS A 18 8.46 -1.61 -1.27
C CYS A 18 7.77 -0.75 -0.21
N ALA A 19 8.32 0.40 0.15
CA ALA A 19 7.70 1.32 1.10
C ALA A 19 6.30 1.79 0.63
N TRP A 20 6.17 2.07 -0.67
CA TRP A 20 4.87 2.37 -1.26
C TRP A 20 3.92 1.18 -1.17
N VAL A 21 4.39 -0.02 -1.53
CA VAL A 21 3.61 -1.29 -1.52
C VAL A 21 3.14 -1.68 -0.12
N GLU A 22 3.93 -1.40 0.90
CA GLU A 22 3.60 -1.79 2.27
C GLU A 22 2.76 -0.76 2.98
N TYR A 23 3.03 0.54 2.80
CA TYR A 23 2.46 1.58 3.67
C TYR A 23 1.66 2.66 2.93
N ARG A 24 1.84 2.82 1.61
CA ARG A 24 1.20 3.89 0.81
C ARG A 24 1.49 5.32 1.31
N GLU A 25 2.60 5.52 2.00
CA GLU A 25 2.98 6.82 2.57
C GLU A 25 4.00 7.55 1.69
N LYS A 26 3.63 8.74 1.19
CA LYS A 26 4.54 9.58 0.37
C LYS A 26 5.82 9.95 1.11
N GLN A 27 5.72 10.20 2.42
CA GLN A 27 6.86 10.56 3.26
C GLN A 27 7.88 9.42 3.37
N LEU A 28 7.43 8.17 3.51
CA LEU A 28 8.32 7.02 3.51
C LEU A 28 9.01 6.84 2.16
N VAL A 29 8.28 6.98 1.05
CA VAL A 29 8.89 6.93 -0.29
C VAL A 29 9.98 7.99 -0.45
N ASN A 30 9.77 9.20 0.08
CA ASN A 30 10.81 10.23 0.06
C ASN A 30 12.03 9.85 0.91
N HIS A 31 11.80 9.30 2.10
CA HIS A 31 12.86 8.85 3.00
C HIS A 31 13.73 7.76 2.37
N PHE A 32 13.11 6.81 1.66
CA PHE A 32 13.81 5.68 1.03
C PHE A 32 14.51 6.00 -0.30
N SER A 33 14.56 7.26 -0.72
CA SER A 33 15.29 7.67 -1.93
C SER A 33 16.81 7.45 -1.84
N LYS A 34 17.38 7.58 -0.64
CA LYS A 34 18.82 7.41 -0.36
C LYS A 34 19.12 6.31 0.66
N ALA A 35 18.08 5.63 1.14
CA ALA A 35 18.18 4.71 2.25
C ALA A 35 19.02 3.47 1.92
N ASP A 36 19.81 3.05 2.91
CA ASP A 36 20.55 1.80 2.85
C ASP A 36 19.68 0.62 3.32
N ARG A 37 20.24 -0.59 3.29
CA ARG A 37 19.53 -1.80 3.73
C ARG A 37 19.14 -1.76 5.21
N ASN A 38 19.94 -1.10 6.05
CA ASN A 38 19.71 -1.04 7.49
C ASN A 38 18.51 -0.13 7.80
N ASP A 39 18.37 0.97 7.08
CA ASP A 39 17.22 1.88 7.19
C ASP A 39 15.89 1.14 6.91
N TYR A 40 15.86 0.29 5.88
CA TYR A 40 14.65 -0.48 5.56
C TYR A 40 14.37 -1.58 6.59
N MET A 41 15.40 -2.27 7.09
CA MET A 41 15.21 -3.27 8.16
C MET A 41 14.74 -2.63 9.46
N ALA A 42 15.23 -1.43 9.78
CA ALA A 42 14.82 -0.69 10.97
C ALA A 42 13.33 -0.35 10.96
N LEU A 43 12.74 -0.08 9.79
CA LEU A 43 11.29 0.15 9.61
C LEU A 43 10.45 -1.04 10.11
N GLY A 44 10.92 -2.27 9.88
CA GLY A 44 10.24 -3.49 10.31
C GLY A 44 10.52 -3.87 11.77
N MET A 45 11.69 -3.51 12.31
CA MET A 45 12.12 -3.90 13.67
C MET A 45 11.64 -2.94 14.77
N TYR A 46 11.43 -1.66 14.45
CA TYR A 46 10.97 -0.66 15.42
C TYR A 46 9.63 -0.02 15.03
N PRO A 47 8.52 -0.79 14.97
CA PRO A 47 7.18 -0.24 14.73
C PRO A 47 6.80 0.87 15.71
N SER A 48 7.31 0.83 16.94
CA SER A 48 7.09 1.83 17.99
C SER A 48 7.74 3.20 17.71
N MET A 49 8.71 3.27 16.79
CA MET A 49 9.30 4.53 16.31
C MET A 49 8.63 5.07 15.04
N SER A 50 7.65 4.34 14.50
CA SER A 50 6.81 4.82 13.42
C SER A 50 5.76 5.82 13.94
N PRO A 51 5.30 6.78 13.12
CA PRO A 51 4.19 7.64 13.49
C PRO A 51 3.01 6.81 13.99
N THR A 52 2.43 7.23 15.11
CA THR A 52 1.31 6.53 15.75
C THR A 52 0.17 6.35 14.73
N GLY A 53 -0.18 5.11 14.40
CA GLY A 53 -1.25 4.80 13.44
C GLY A 53 -0.82 4.37 12.03
N ARG A 54 0.49 4.18 11.76
CA ARG A 54 0.96 3.56 10.52
C ARG A 54 0.33 2.18 10.30
N LYS A 55 -0.32 1.98 9.15
CA LYS A 55 -0.95 0.71 8.76
C LYS A 55 -0.22 0.09 7.58
N ARG A 56 -0.05 -1.23 7.64
CA ARG A 56 0.50 -2.02 6.53
C ARG A 56 -0.67 -2.49 5.64
N HIS A 57 -0.62 -2.14 4.37
CA HIS A 57 -1.63 -2.44 3.35
C HIS A 57 -1.24 -3.61 2.43
N GLY A 58 0.05 -3.93 2.37
CA GLY A 58 0.58 -4.98 1.51
C GLY A 58 1.93 -5.48 2.00
N SER A 59 2.58 -6.28 1.17
CA SER A 59 3.84 -6.95 1.47
C SER A 59 4.85 -6.79 0.33
N VAL A 60 6.14 -6.95 0.64
CA VAL A 60 7.19 -7.05 -0.38
C VAL A 60 6.90 -8.17 -1.40
N GLU A 61 6.25 -9.25 -0.97
CA GLU A 61 5.85 -10.35 -1.84
C GLU A 61 4.81 -9.93 -2.89
N ASP A 62 3.91 -8.99 -2.57
CA ASP A 62 2.96 -8.44 -3.54
C ASP A 62 3.69 -7.69 -4.67
N LEU A 63 4.77 -6.99 -4.35
CA LEU A 63 5.64 -6.36 -5.35
C LEU A 63 6.31 -7.40 -6.23
N ARG A 64 6.88 -8.46 -5.63
CA ARG A 64 7.54 -9.55 -6.36
C ARG A 64 6.57 -10.20 -7.36
N ARG A 65 5.36 -10.52 -6.92
CA ARG A 65 4.31 -11.11 -7.79
C ARG A 65 3.89 -10.18 -8.93
N ALA A 66 3.77 -8.87 -8.67
CA ALA A 66 3.42 -7.92 -9.72
C ALA A 66 4.53 -7.78 -10.78
N LEU A 67 5.80 -7.88 -10.37
CA LEU A 67 6.95 -7.89 -11.27
C LEU A 67 7.02 -9.21 -12.06
N GLU A 68 6.78 -10.34 -11.39
CA GLU A 68 6.72 -11.68 -11.99
C GLU A 68 5.63 -11.80 -13.06
N HIS A 69 4.43 -11.24 -12.81
CA HIS A 69 3.35 -11.22 -13.79
C HIS A 69 3.49 -10.11 -14.85
N GLY A 70 4.54 -9.30 -14.80
CA GLY A 70 4.77 -8.20 -15.75
C GLY A 70 3.77 -7.05 -15.63
N HIS A 71 3.05 -6.93 -14.52
CA HIS A 71 2.16 -5.79 -14.25
C HIS A 71 2.95 -4.51 -13.98
N ILE A 72 4.17 -4.65 -13.47
CA ILE A 72 5.13 -3.57 -13.27
C ILE A 72 6.38 -3.89 -14.07
N LYS A 73 6.83 -2.91 -14.87
CA LYS A 73 8.12 -3.03 -15.55
C LYS A 73 9.24 -2.58 -14.63
N SER A 74 10.35 -3.29 -14.69
CA SER A 74 11.56 -3.00 -13.92
C SER A 74 12.79 -2.99 -14.82
N SER A 75 13.80 -2.23 -14.42
CA SER A 75 15.07 -2.18 -15.12
C SER A 75 16.21 -2.09 -14.12
N GLY A 76 17.39 -2.57 -14.49
CA GLY A 76 18.58 -2.48 -13.66
C GLY A 76 19.84 -2.73 -14.48
N TYR A 77 20.97 -2.79 -13.80
CA TYR A 77 22.25 -3.13 -14.39
C TYR A 77 22.61 -4.55 -14.01
N ARG A 78 22.91 -5.40 -15.00
CA ARG A 78 23.36 -6.77 -14.68
C ARG A 78 24.72 -6.71 -14.02
N ARG A 79 24.94 -7.54 -13.01
CA ARG A 79 26.23 -7.62 -12.29
C ARG A 79 27.43 -7.84 -13.23
N ASN A 80 27.26 -8.61 -14.29
CA ASN A 80 28.32 -8.90 -15.26
C ASN A 80 28.45 -7.87 -16.40
N LYS A 81 27.53 -6.90 -16.50
CA LYS A 81 27.51 -5.82 -17.50
C LYS A 81 26.95 -4.55 -16.85
N PRO A 82 27.73 -3.89 -15.98
CA PRO A 82 27.24 -2.77 -15.17
C PRO A 82 26.94 -1.51 -15.97
N ASP A 83 27.43 -1.39 -17.21
CA ASP A 83 27.33 -0.15 -18.00
C ASP A 83 26.02 -0.04 -18.80
N VAL A 84 25.26 -1.13 -18.91
CA VAL A 84 24.05 -1.18 -19.75
C VAL A 84 22.85 -1.43 -18.88
N LEU A 85 21.97 -0.43 -18.81
CA LEU A 85 20.66 -0.60 -18.23
C LEU A 85 19.83 -1.53 -19.12
N LYS A 86 19.24 -2.56 -18.53
CA LYS A 86 18.32 -3.47 -19.21
C LYS A 86 17.03 -3.62 -18.43
N GLU A 87 15.95 -3.89 -19.16
CA GLU A 87 14.72 -4.39 -18.57
C GLU A 87 14.99 -5.76 -17.94
N ILE A 88 14.47 -5.97 -16.73
CA ILE A 88 14.56 -7.25 -16.03
C ILE A 88 13.36 -8.08 -16.50
N PRO A 89 13.57 -9.22 -17.17
CA PRO A 89 12.48 -10.06 -17.64
C PRO A 89 11.57 -10.49 -16.49
N ALA A 90 10.26 -10.46 -16.72
CA ALA A 90 9.25 -10.83 -15.73
C ALA A 90 9.52 -12.23 -15.12
N ALA A 91 9.88 -13.20 -15.97
CA ALA A 91 10.20 -14.57 -15.54
C ALA A 91 11.42 -14.69 -14.60
N GLU A 92 12.36 -13.73 -14.62
CA GLU A 92 13.50 -13.78 -13.68
C GLU A 92 13.07 -13.50 -12.23
N TRP A 93 11.94 -12.81 -12.03
CA TRP A 93 11.43 -12.46 -10.69
C TRP A 93 10.90 -13.66 -9.89
N THR A 94 10.65 -14.79 -10.53
CA THR A 94 10.28 -16.04 -9.86
C THR A 94 11.42 -16.56 -8.98
N ASP A 95 12.67 -16.35 -9.39
CA ASP A 95 13.87 -16.86 -8.70
C ASP A 95 14.48 -15.85 -7.71
N PHE A 96 13.83 -14.71 -7.51
CA PHE A 96 14.39 -13.55 -6.80
C PHE A 96 13.69 -13.28 -5.47
N ASP A 97 14.50 -13.06 -4.43
CA ASP A 97 14.07 -12.44 -3.17
C ASP A 97 14.34 -10.93 -3.22
N ILE A 98 13.29 -10.13 -3.03
CA ILE A 98 13.44 -8.69 -2.84
C ILE A 98 13.89 -8.41 -1.40
N ARG A 99 15.05 -7.77 -1.26
CA ARG A 99 15.66 -7.41 0.03
C ARG A 99 16.08 -5.95 -0.04
N PRO A 100 15.15 -5.00 0.15
CA PRO A 100 15.42 -3.61 -0.19
C PRO A 100 16.71 -3.06 0.42
N PRO A 101 17.51 -2.29 -0.34
CA PRO A 101 17.27 -1.82 -1.71
C PRO A 101 17.73 -2.80 -2.82
N ILE A 102 18.12 -4.02 -2.48
CA ILE A 102 18.71 -5.00 -3.41
C ILE A 102 17.76 -6.15 -3.75
N VAL A 103 18.15 -6.93 -4.75
CA VAL A 103 17.52 -8.20 -5.10
C VAL A 103 18.60 -9.29 -5.14
N SER A 104 18.28 -10.47 -4.62
CA SER A 104 19.18 -11.62 -4.62
C SER A 104 18.45 -12.87 -5.11
N PHE A 105 19.17 -13.88 -5.58
CA PHE A 105 18.55 -15.18 -5.81
C PHE A 105 17.99 -15.76 -4.51
N SER A 106 16.84 -16.42 -4.59
CA SER A 106 16.21 -17.07 -3.44
C SER A 106 17.16 -18.09 -2.81
N GLY A 107 17.35 -17.98 -1.50
CA GLY A 107 18.31 -18.80 -0.74
C GLY A 107 19.79 -18.40 -0.91
N GLN A 108 20.13 -17.43 -1.77
CA GLN A 108 21.51 -16.97 -2.00
C GLN A 108 21.66 -15.45 -1.79
N PRO A 109 21.65 -14.96 -0.55
CA PRO A 109 21.62 -13.52 -0.24
C PRO A 109 22.84 -12.73 -0.70
N SER A 110 23.99 -13.39 -0.88
CA SER A 110 25.23 -12.79 -1.39
C SER A 110 25.26 -12.68 -2.91
N ASN A 111 24.34 -13.34 -3.61
CA ASN A 111 24.29 -13.38 -5.06
C ASN A 111 23.23 -12.41 -5.58
N GLN A 112 23.69 -11.19 -5.89
CA GLN A 112 22.85 -10.10 -6.42
C GLN A 112 23.00 -10.04 -7.95
N PRO A 113 22.04 -10.55 -8.74
CA PRO A 113 22.14 -10.58 -10.19
C PRO A 113 22.02 -9.20 -10.84
N TRP A 114 21.28 -8.30 -10.17
CA TRP A 114 20.95 -6.97 -10.65
C TRP A 114 21.28 -5.89 -9.63
N ASN A 115 21.82 -4.78 -10.12
CA ASN A 115 22.17 -3.59 -9.35
C ASN A 115 21.28 -2.41 -9.74
N ALA A 116 21.08 -1.49 -8.79
CA ALA A 116 20.30 -0.26 -8.95
C ALA A 116 18.97 -0.48 -9.70
N VAL A 117 18.22 -1.48 -9.23
CA VAL A 117 16.92 -1.82 -9.79
C VAL A 117 15.95 -0.66 -9.59
N ARG A 118 15.27 -0.31 -10.67
CA ARG A 118 14.31 0.78 -10.72
C ARG A 118 13.01 0.38 -11.41
N VAL A 119 11.91 0.96 -10.93
CA VAL A 119 10.56 0.80 -11.46
C VAL A 119 9.97 2.17 -11.81
N LEU A 120 9.00 2.21 -12.72
CA LEU A 120 8.28 3.46 -13.02
C LEU A 120 7.35 3.82 -11.87
N SER A 121 7.53 5.01 -11.29
CA SER A 121 6.70 5.47 -10.17
C SER A 121 5.22 5.61 -10.56
N ALA A 122 4.93 6.00 -11.81
CA ALA A 122 3.57 6.08 -12.32
C ALA A 122 2.86 4.72 -12.34
N ASP A 123 3.55 3.65 -12.74
CA ASP A 123 2.99 2.30 -12.75
C ASP A 123 2.74 1.80 -11.32
N MET A 124 3.66 2.09 -10.40
CA MET A 124 3.51 1.80 -8.97
C MET A 124 2.29 2.50 -8.37
N LYS A 125 2.14 3.82 -8.62
CA LYS A 125 1.00 4.63 -8.15
C LYS A 125 -0.32 4.15 -8.77
N LYS A 126 -0.31 3.72 -10.03
CA LYS A 126 -1.49 3.20 -10.74
C LYS A 126 -1.94 1.84 -10.20
N HIS A 127 -1.00 0.93 -9.96
CA HIS A 127 -1.28 -0.44 -9.50
C HIS A 127 -1.65 -0.45 -8.02
N TRP A 128 -0.93 0.33 -7.21
CA TRP A 128 -1.16 0.50 -5.79
C TRP A 128 -1.54 1.95 -5.52
N ARG A 129 -2.83 2.24 -5.57
CA ARG A 129 -3.35 3.59 -5.37
C ARG A 129 -3.18 4.05 -3.93
N ASP A 130 -3.10 5.37 -3.76
CA ASP A 130 -3.13 6.03 -2.46
C ASP A 130 -4.42 5.64 -1.71
N VAL A 131 -4.32 5.43 -0.40
CA VAL A 131 -5.45 5.10 0.47
C VAL A 131 -6.54 6.19 0.37
N GLY A 132 -6.13 7.45 0.21
CA GLY A 132 -7.05 8.58 0.01
C GLY A 132 -7.75 8.58 -1.35
N GLU A 133 -7.15 8.02 -2.41
CA GLU A 133 -7.80 7.95 -3.73
C GLU A 133 -8.88 6.86 -3.77
N VAL A 134 -8.68 5.76 -3.01
CA VAL A 134 -9.67 4.70 -2.88
C VAL A 134 -10.88 5.16 -2.07
N SER A 135 -10.67 5.93 -0.98
CA SER A 135 -11.76 6.49 -0.18
C SER A 135 -12.57 7.57 -0.93
N LEU A 136 -11.92 8.35 -1.80
CA LEU A 136 -12.61 9.34 -2.65
C LEU A 136 -13.45 8.72 -3.77
N ARG A 137 -13.20 7.45 -4.14
CA ARG A 137 -13.99 6.73 -5.15
C ARG A 137 -15.14 5.90 -4.56
N THR A 138 -15.09 5.58 -3.28
CA THR A 138 -16.26 5.00 -2.62
C THR A 138 -17.31 6.09 -2.51
N LYS A 139 -18.51 5.85 -3.08
CA LYS A 139 -19.68 6.76 -2.97
C LYS A 139 -19.96 7.17 -1.50
N PHE A 140 -19.46 6.39 -0.56
CA PHE A 140 -19.69 6.48 0.86
C PHE A 140 -18.37 6.40 1.63
N ASP A 141 -18.18 7.27 2.62
CA ASP A 141 -17.10 7.15 3.60
C ASP A 141 -17.46 6.06 4.61
N TRP A 142 -16.92 4.86 4.41
CA TRP A 142 -17.22 3.72 5.27
C TRP A 142 -16.62 3.82 6.67
N ALA A 143 -15.58 4.64 6.87
CA ALA A 143 -15.03 4.85 8.22
C ALA A 143 -16.02 5.68 9.06
N GLU A 144 -16.57 6.74 8.46
CA GLU A 144 -17.57 7.57 9.13
C GLU A 144 -18.89 6.81 9.36
N ILE A 145 -19.33 6.01 8.39
CA ILE A 145 -20.51 5.14 8.55
C ILE A 145 -20.30 4.12 9.68
N LYS A 146 -19.10 3.54 9.80
CA LYS A 146 -18.78 2.64 10.91
C LYS A 146 -18.89 3.35 12.25
N THR A 147 -18.34 4.56 12.38
CA THR A 147 -18.45 5.35 13.63
C THR A 147 -19.90 5.63 14.01
N MET A 148 -20.75 5.96 13.04
CA MET A 148 -22.19 6.14 13.28
C MET A 148 -22.87 4.84 13.72
N TYR A 149 -22.55 3.72 13.07
CA TYR A 149 -23.10 2.42 13.42
C TYR A 149 -22.69 1.97 14.82
N ASP A 150 -21.42 2.15 15.19
CA ASP A 150 -20.91 1.85 16.53
C ASP A 150 -21.65 2.71 17.59
N ALA A 151 -21.90 4.00 17.31
CA ALA A 151 -22.67 4.87 18.19
C ALA A 151 -24.15 4.45 18.35
N ILE A 152 -24.77 3.84 17.33
CA ILE A 152 -26.13 3.27 17.42
C ILE A 152 -26.10 1.98 18.23
N VAL A 153 -25.09 1.13 18.04
CA VAL A 153 -24.90 -0.09 18.85
C VAL A 153 -24.75 0.25 20.33
N ASP A 154 -23.96 1.27 20.65
CA ASP A 154 -23.73 1.71 22.03
C ASP A 154 -25.00 2.31 22.67
N ARG A 155 -25.76 3.11 21.92
CA ARG A 155 -27.04 3.68 22.41
C ARG A 155 -28.14 2.62 22.57
N GLN A 156 -28.17 1.62 21.70
CA GLN A 156 -29.25 0.64 21.62
C GLN A 156 -28.73 -0.80 21.43
N PRO A 157 -28.10 -1.40 22.46
CA PRO A 157 -27.41 -2.68 22.33
C PRO A 157 -28.37 -3.84 22.00
N THR A 158 -29.58 -3.83 22.57
CA THR A 158 -30.62 -4.87 22.41
C THR A 158 -31.38 -4.77 21.07
N MET A 159 -31.19 -3.69 20.31
CA MET A 159 -31.89 -3.50 19.05
C MET A 159 -31.38 -4.49 17.98
N SER A 160 -32.30 -5.01 17.16
CA SER A 160 -31.94 -5.92 16.07
C SER A 160 -31.04 -5.23 15.05
N THR A 161 -30.11 -5.98 14.45
CA THR A 161 -29.20 -5.47 13.41
C THR A 161 -29.94 -4.77 12.27
N ASN A 162 -31.10 -5.30 11.91
CA ASN A 162 -31.96 -4.73 10.88
C ASN A 162 -32.46 -3.32 11.22
N LYS A 163 -32.91 -3.10 12.46
CA LYS A 163 -33.34 -1.79 12.92
C LYS A 163 -32.15 -0.82 13.11
N LYS A 164 -31.00 -1.33 13.57
CA LYS A 164 -29.75 -0.54 13.64
C LYS A 164 -29.33 0.00 12.27
N ILE A 165 -29.53 -0.80 11.21
CA ILE A 165 -29.23 -0.37 9.85
C ILE A 165 -30.24 0.66 9.33
N GLU A 166 -31.53 0.51 9.67
CA GLU A 166 -32.55 1.52 9.33
C GLU A 166 -32.23 2.87 10.00
N GLU A 167 -31.89 2.86 11.30
CA GLU A 167 -31.49 4.07 12.04
C GLU A 167 -30.20 4.68 11.47
N LEU A 168 -29.22 3.85 11.10
CA LEU A 168 -28.00 4.30 10.43
C LEU A 168 -28.29 5.00 9.09
N GLN A 169 -29.22 4.47 8.30
CA GLN A 169 -29.60 5.07 7.02
C GLN A 169 -30.30 6.42 7.22
N LEU A 170 -31.14 6.54 8.25
CA LEU A 170 -31.80 7.80 8.62
C LEU A 170 -30.77 8.84 9.08
N GLU A 171 -29.91 8.49 10.04
CA GLU A 171 -28.87 9.40 10.53
C GLU A 171 -27.90 9.83 9.42
N PHE A 172 -27.57 8.93 8.48
CA PHE A 172 -26.76 9.26 7.32
C PHE A 172 -27.45 10.28 6.41
N ALA A 173 -28.72 10.05 6.09
CA ALA A 173 -29.47 10.94 5.22
C ALA A 173 -29.62 12.33 5.83
N GLU A 174 -29.91 12.41 7.13
CA GLU A 174 -30.01 13.68 7.86
C GLU A 174 -28.67 14.42 7.92
N ARG A 175 -27.58 13.71 8.22
CA ARG A 175 -26.26 14.32 8.42
C ARG A 175 -25.61 14.79 7.13
N PHE A 176 -25.76 14.03 6.05
CA PHE A 176 -25.05 14.31 4.79
C PHE A 176 -25.95 14.86 3.69
N ASN A 177 -27.26 14.92 3.91
CA ASN A 177 -28.27 15.32 2.91
C ASN A 177 -28.11 14.54 1.59
N LYS A 178 -27.91 13.22 1.70
CA LYS A 178 -27.63 12.30 0.59
C LYS A 178 -28.29 10.95 0.82
N ASP A 179 -28.57 10.23 -0.27
CA ASP A 179 -29.04 8.85 -0.19
C ASP A 179 -28.02 7.96 0.52
N ALA A 180 -28.46 7.28 1.57
CA ALA A 180 -27.65 6.32 2.30
C ALA A 180 -27.28 5.09 1.43
N PRO A 181 -26.20 4.35 1.78
CA PRO A 181 -25.93 3.08 1.14
C PRO A 181 -27.12 2.11 1.32
N GLY A 182 -27.30 1.21 0.35
CA GLY A 182 -28.34 0.19 0.42
C GLY A 182 -28.13 -0.76 1.61
N ARG A 183 -29.23 -1.26 2.19
CA ARG A 183 -29.21 -2.16 3.35
C ARG A 183 -28.33 -3.39 3.16
N SER A 184 -28.39 -4.03 1.99
CA SER A 184 -27.53 -5.18 1.65
C SER A 184 -26.05 -4.80 1.63
N THR A 185 -25.71 -3.62 1.12
CA THR A 185 -24.34 -3.10 1.11
C THR A 185 -23.83 -2.86 2.52
N ILE A 186 -24.66 -2.28 3.38
CA ILE A 186 -24.34 -2.05 4.80
C ILE A 186 -24.12 -3.38 5.52
N GLN A 187 -25.02 -4.36 5.34
CA GLN A 187 -24.91 -5.69 5.95
C GLN A 187 -23.60 -6.40 5.56
N THR A 188 -23.19 -6.32 4.29
CA THR A 188 -21.92 -6.89 3.83
C THR A 188 -20.73 -6.22 4.50
N ASN A 189 -20.73 -4.89 4.64
CA ASN A 189 -19.64 -4.17 5.28
C ASN A 189 -19.58 -4.42 6.80
N ILE A 190 -20.72 -4.50 7.50
CA ILE A 190 -20.75 -4.82 8.94
C ILE A 190 -20.06 -6.15 9.23
N LYS A 191 -20.21 -7.16 8.38
CA LYS A 191 -19.52 -8.46 8.53
C LYS A 191 -17.99 -8.36 8.48
N THR A 192 -17.46 -7.31 7.87
CA THR A 192 -16.02 -7.05 7.80
C THR A 192 -15.51 -6.19 8.96
N TRP A 193 -16.40 -5.68 9.81
CA TRP A 193 -16.07 -4.82 10.95
C TRP A 193 -15.97 -5.56 12.28
N THR A 194 -16.46 -6.80 12.33
CA THR A 194 -16.16 -7.81 13.36
C THR A 194 -14.76 -8.36 13.22
#